data_AF-A0AAD7WXF6-F1
#
_entry.id   AF-A0AAD7WXF6-F1
#
_cell.length_a   1.000
_cell.length_b   1.000
_cell.length_c   1.000
_cell.angle_alpha   90.00
_cell.angle_beta   90.00
_cell.angle_gamma   90.00
#
_symmetry.space_group_name_H-M   'P 1'
#
loop_
_entity.id
_entity.type
_entity.pdbx_description
1 polymer ?
#
loop_
_entity_poly.entity_id
_entity_poly.type
_entity_poly.pdbx_seq_one_letter_code
_entity_poly.pdbx_strand_id
1 'polypeptide(L)' 'MSKGQANLMCEQRIMEMSTNACYPFLVNMFASFQTELHACFVMEYAAGGDLLTHSKGGSFTEPRAM' A
#
# COMPACT_ATOMS: atom_id res chain seq x y z
N MET A 1 24.68 -5.97 4.02
CA MET A 1 23.44 -5.32 3.54
C MET A 1 23.09 -4.20 4.51
N SER A 2 22.82 -2.99 4.03
CA SER A 2 22.43 -1.91 4.95
C SER A 2 21.04 -2.21 5.54
N LYS A 3 20.76 -1.76 6.77
CA LYS A 3 19.46 -2.01 7.43
C LYS A 3 18.26 -1.53 6.58
N GLY A 4 18.43 -0.43 5.83
CA GLY A 4 17.40 0.10 4.95
C GLY A 4 17.06 -0.82 3.77
N GLN A 5 18.04 -1.54 3.21
CA GLN A 5 17.80 -2.50 2.13
C GLN A 5 17.03 -3.73 2.61
N ALA A 6 17.33 -4.24 3.81
CA ALA A 6 16.63 -5.41 4.34
C ALA A 6 15.14 -5.13 4.61
N ASN A 7 14.82 -3.95 5.13
CA ASN A 7 13.43 -3.55 5.35
C ASN A 7 12.66 -3.44 4.04
N LEU A 8 13.26 -2.85 3.01
CA LEU A 8 12.63 -2.67 1.71
C LEU A 8 12.30 -4.02 1.03
N MET A 9 13.21 -4.99 1.11
CA MET A 9 12.96 -6.35 0.61
C MET A 9 11.85 -7.06 1.40
N CYS A 10 11.74 -6.78 2.70
CA CYS A 10 10.67 -7.33 3.53
C CYS A 10 9.31 -6.78 3.10
N GLU A 11 9.19 -5.46 2.94
CA GLU A 11 7.98 -4.79 2.48
C GLU A 11 7.54 -5.29 1.10
N GLN A 12 8.47 -5.38 0.14
CA GLN A 12 8.21 -5.94 -1.19
C GLN A 12 7.60 -7.35 -1.08
N ARG A 13 8.22 -8.22 -0.28
CA ARG A 13 7.78 -9.62 -0.14
C ARG A 13 6.39 -9.73 0.50
N ILE A 14 6.08 -8.86 1.46
CA ILE A 14 4.74 -8.81 2.07
C ILE A 14 3.69 -8.42 1.03
N MET A 15 3.97 -7.38 0.23
CA MET A 15 3.06 -6.94 -0.84
C MET A 15 2.89 -7.99 -1.95
N GLU A 16 3.95 -8.73 -2.30
CA GLU A 16 3.84 -9.86 -3.24
C GLU A 16 2.95 -10.97 -2.68
N MET A 17 3.06 -11.29 -1.39
CA MET A 17 2.20 -12.29 -0.76
C MET A 17 0.73 -11.87 -0.76
N SER A 18 0.43 -10.61 -0.42
CA SER A 18 -0.96 -10.11 -0.44
C SER A 18 -1.53 -10.10 -1.86
N THR A 19 -0.70 -9.74 -2.85
CA THR A 19 -1.09 -9.73 -4.26
C THR A 19 -1.38 -11.12 -4.79
N ASN A 20 -0.53 -12.11 -4.48
CA ASN A 20 -0.75 -13.50 -4.89
C ASN A 20 -2.02 -14.10 -4.29
N ALA A 21 -2.45 -13.62 -3.13
CA ALA A 21 -3.69 -14.02 -2.48
C ALA A 21 -4.92 -13.24 -2.98
N CYS A 22 -4.74 -12.20 -3.80
CA CYS A 22 -5.81 -11.35 -4.36
C CYS A 22 -6.82 -10.86 -3.32
N TYR A 23 -6.35 -10.38 -2.16
CA TYR A 23 -7.25 -9.90 -1.11
C TYR A 23 -8.04 -8.67 -1.58
N PRO A 24 -9.39 -8.69 -1.55
CA PRO A 24 -10.23 -7.66 -2.18
C PRO A 24 -10.17 -6.28 -1.49
N PHE A 25 -9.53 -6.18 -0.33
CA PHE A 25 -9.42 -4.94 0.46
C PHE A 25 -7.97 -4.48 0.66
N LEU A 26 -7.01 -5.19 0.07
CA LEU A 26 -5.62 -4.77 0.07
C LEU A 26 -5.26 -4.34 -1.35
N VAL A 27 -4.50 -3.25 -1.45
CA VAL A 27 -3.96 -2.81 -2.74
C VAL A 27 -2.93 -3.82 -3.23
N ASN A 28 -3.11 -4.29 -4.44
CA ASN A 28 -2.18 -5.22 -5.07
C ASN A 28 -0.96 -4.49 -5.65
N MET A 29 0.17 -5.18 -5.72
CA MET A 29 1.42 -4.72 -6.30
C MET A 29 1.69 -5.45 -7.62
N PHE A 30 1.79 -4.70 -8.72
CA PHE A 30 2.04 -5.24 -10.04
C PHE A 30 3.52 -5.50 -10.32
N ALA A 31 4.39 -4.60 -9.85
CA ALA A 31 5.84 -4.69 -10.08
C ALA A 31 6.62 -3.84 -9.07
N SER A 32 7.90 -4.15 -8.92
CA SER A 32 8.85 -3.32 -8.17
C SER A 32 10.17 -3.22 -8.92
N PHE A 33 10.79 -2.05 -8.94
CA PHE A 33 12.08 -1.82 -9.57
C PHE A 33 12.88 -0.77 -8.79
N GLN A 34 14.19 -0.75 -9.02
CA GLN A 34 15.09 0.22 -8.40
C GLN A 34 15.76 1.04 -9.48
N THR A 35 15.87 2.34 -9.22
CA THR A 35 16.72 3.28 -9.94
C THR A 35 17.98 3.51 -9.11
N GLU A 36 18.94 4.28 -9.63
CA GLU A 36 20.18 4.59 -8.90
C GLU A 36 19.95 5.23 -7.52
N LEU A 37 18.81 5.94 -7.35
CA LEU A 37 18.52 6.73 -6.15
C LEU A 37 17.25 6.30 -5.41
N HIS A 38 16.35 5.54 -6.04
CA HIS A 38 15.03 5.25 -5.49
C HIS A 38 14.61 3.80 -5.74
N ALA A 39 13.85 3.26 -4.80
CA ALA A 39 13.01 2.09 -5.03
C ALA A 39 11.60 2.53 -5.42
N CYS A 40 11.00 1.85 -6.38
CA CYS A 40 9.67 2.15 -6.91
C CYS A 40 8.79 0.89 -6.84
N PHE A 41 7.57 1.07 -6.34
CA PHE A 41 6.53 0.04 -6.27
C PHE A 41 5.34 0.47 -7.12
N VAL A 42 4.97 -0.38 -8.08
CA VAL A 42 3.81 -0.18 -8.95
C VAL A 42 2.64 -0.92 -8.31
N MET A 43 1.62 -0.17 -7.90
CA MET A 43 0.47 -0.69 -7.15
C MET A 43 -0.86 -0.34 -7.81
N GLU A 44 -1.94 -0.98 -7.37
CA GLU A 44 -3.30 -0.61 -7.72
C GLU A 44 -3.63 0.85 -7.40
N TYR A 45 -4.33 1.49 -8.31
CA TYR A 45 -4.75 2.87 -8.16
C TYR A 45 -6.11 2.96 -7.46
N ALA A 46 -6.11 3.38 -6.20
CA ALA A 46 -7.32 3.66 -5.43
C ALA A 46 -7.77 5.12 -5.62
N ALA A 47 -8.61 5.37 -6.63
CA ALA A 47 -9.11 6.71 -6.97
C ALA A 47 -9.89 7.41 -5.83
N GLY A 48 -10.38 6.65 -4.84
CA GLY A 48 -11.09 7.16 -3.68
C GLY A 48 -10.22 7.95 -2.70
N GLY A 49 -8.89 7.84 -2.77
CA GLY A 49 -7.98 8.48 -1.81
C GLY A 49 -8.02 7.85 -0.42
N ASP A 50 -7.50 8.54 0.58
CA ASP A 50 -7.36 8.03 1.94
C ASP A 50 -8.52 8.46 2.86
N LEU A 51 -8.80 7.64 3.87
CA LEU A 51 -9.87 7.90 4.84
C LEU A 51 -9.65 9.20 5.64
N LEU A 52 -8.39 9.60 5.87
CA LEU A 52 -8.10 10.83 6.59
C LEU A 52 -8.62 12.05 5.81
N THR A 53 -8.52 12.05 4.48
CA THR A 53 -9.09 13.10 3.63
C THR A 53 -10.62 13.12 3.70
N HIS A 54 -11.28 11.97 3.80
CA HIS A 54 -12.74 11.88 3.94
C HIS A 54 -13.25 12.25 5.34
N SER A 55 -12.40 12.15 6.38
CA SER A 55 -12.75 12.47 7.78
C SER A 55 -12.42 13.91 8.19
N LYS A 56 -11.89 14.76 7.28
CA LYS A 56 -11.53 16.16 7.57
C LYS A 56 -12.65 17.03 8.15
N GLY A 57 -13.91 16.57 8.11
CA GLY A 57 -15.08 17.23 8.70
C GLY A 57 -15.58 16.64 10.03
N GLY A 58 -14.92 15.63 10.61
CA GLY A 58 -15.33 14.96 11.84
C GLY A 58 -15.42 13.43 11.71
N SER A 59 -15.99 12.79 12.74
CA SER A 59 -16.20 11.34 12.77
C SER A 59 -17.18 10.89 11.69
N PHE A 60 -16.94 9.73 11.09
CA PHE A 60 -17.93 9.09 10.21
C PHE A 60 -19.23 8.80 10.97
N THR A 61 -20.37 8.94 10.29
CA THR A 61 -21.68 8.48 10.80
C THR A 61 -21.66 6.96 10.99
N GLU A 62 -22.41 6.42 11.95
CA GLU A 62 -22.43 5.00 12.32
C GLU A 62 -22.44 4.01 11.13
N PRO A 63 -23.20 4.22 10.03
CA PRO A 63 -23.18 3.29 8.88
C PRO A 63 -21.86 3.24 8.09
N ARG A 64 -20.93 4.17 8.33
CA ARG A 64 -19.63 4.28 7.67
C ARG A 64 -18.46 4.02 8.62
N ALA A 65 -18.75 3.82 9.91
CA ALA A 65 -17.77 3.47 10.93
C ALA A 65 -17.69 1.95 11.18
N MET A 66 -18.72 1.19 10.77
CA MET A 66 -18.77 -0.27 10.81
C MET A 66 -18.36 -0.90 9.49
#